data_AF-L7FJF4-F1
#
_entry.id   AF-L7FJF4-F1
#
_cell.length_a   1.000
_cell.length_b   1.000
_cell.length_c   1.000
_cell.angle_alpha   90.00
_cell.angle_beta   90.00
_cell.angle_gamma   90.00
#
_symmetry.space_group_name_H-M   'P 1'
#
loop_
_entity.id
_entity.type
_entity.pdbx_description
1 polymer ?
#
loop_
_entity_poly.entity_id
_entity_poly.type
_entity_poly.pdbx_seq_one_letter_code
_entity_poly.pdbx_strand_id
1 'polypeptide(L)'
;MMRLRLQIIGWPRRVLVVTDTPRPDCSYCEGDGGIEHPYGDETGEYAGSDWEPCGCWTNWRTVLLPLPLRPRWLRRRHDGCDPWGSGGYSNEPPF
;
A
#
# COMPACT_ATOMS: atom_id res chain seq x y z
N MET A 1 6.92 2.99 19.36
CA MET A 1 7.76 1.85 18.92
C MET A 1 7.49 1.63 17.44
N MET A 2 8.54 1.52 16.62
CA MET A 2 8.39 1.42 15.16
C MET A 2 7.80 0.07 14.74
N ARG A 3 6.83 0.07 13.82
CA ARG A 3 6.22 -1.10 13.19
C ARG A 3 6.75 -1.24 11.78
N LEU A 4 7.89 -1.90 11.69
CA LEU A 4 8.59 -2.12 10.44
C LEU A 4 7.78 -3.06 9.53
N ARG A 5 7.54 -2.64 8.28
CA ARG A 5 6.95 -3.45 7.21
C ARG A 5 7.86 -3.44 5.99
N LEU A 6 7.88 -4.57 5.30
CA LEU A 6 8.53 -4.70 4.01
C LEU A 6 7.59 -4.19 2.93
N GLN A 7 8.08 -3.27 2.10
CA GLN A 7 7.39 -2.76 0.93
C GLN A 7 8.28 -2.90 -0.30
N ILE A 8 7.64 -3.13 -1.44
CA ILE A 8 8.31 -3.08 -2.74
C ILE A 8 7.92 -1.75 -3.37
N ILE A 9 8.86 -0.82 -3.46
CA ILE A 9 8.63 0.42 -4.20
C ILE A 9 9.10 0.23 -5.64
N GLY A 10 8.37 0.86 -6.57
CA GLY A 10 8.66 0.82 -7.99
C GLY A 10 9.15 2.18 -8.49
N TRP A 11 10.14 2.12 -9.38
CA TRP A 11 10.67 3.19 -10.25
C TRP A 11 12.01 3.81 -9.81
N PRO A 12 13.07 3.78 -10.65
CA PRO A 12 13.16 3.14 -11.98
C PRO A 12 13.35 1.60 -11.92
N ARG A 13 13.74 1.04 -10.76
CA ARG A 13 13.84 -0.42 -10.51
C ARG A 13 13.06 -0.80 -9.26
N ARG A 14 12.54 -2.03 -9.22
CA ARG A 14 11.88 -2.55 -8.00
C ARG A 14 12.93 -2.71 -6.92
N VAL A 15 12.71 -2.12 -5.75
CA VAL A 15 13.60 -2.28 -4.59
C VAL A 15 12.78 -2.69 -3.38
N LEU A 16 13.36 -3.55 -2.54
CA LEU A 16 12.78 -3.92 -1.25
C LEU A 16 13.18 -2.87 -0.22
N VAL A 17 12.20 -2.31 0.47
CA VAL A 17 12.35 -1.25 1.46
C VAL A 17 11.73 -1.73 2.76
N VAL A 18 12.41 -1.46 3.87
CA VAL A 18 11.76 -1.50 5.19
C VAL A 18 11.30 -0.10 5.50
N THR A 19 10.02 0.06 5.79
CA THR A 19 9.43 1.32 6.26
C THR A 19 8.75 1.10 7.59
N ASP A 20 8.75 2.12 8.43
CA ASP A 20 7.82 2.16 9.55
C ASP A 20 6.39 2.41 9.03
N THR A 21 5.38 1.99 9.78
CA THR A 21 3.97 2.12 9.40
C THR A 21 3.10 2.50 10.60
N PRO A 22 2.01 3.27 10.38
CA PRO A 22 1.10 3.66 11.43
C PRO A 22 0.53 2.48 12.19
N ARG A 23 0.27 2.68 13.48
CA ARG A 23 -0.42 1.69 14.30
C ARG A 23 -1.89 1.65 13.86
N PRO A 24 -2.43 0.48 13.48
CA PRO A 24 -3.81 0.39 12.96
C PRO A 24 -4.83 0.87 13.99
N ASP A 25 -4.66 0.48 15.25
CA ASP A 25 -5.57 0.88 16.33
C ASP A 25 -5.06 2.12 17.09
N CYS A 26 -4.45 3.08 16.38
CA CYS A 26 -4.04 4.33 17.00
C CYS A 26 -5.28 5.16 17.35
N SER A 27 -5.48 5.50 18.62
CA SER A 27 -6.62 6.32 19.05
C SER A 27 -6.58 7.78 18.58
N TYR A 28 -5.51 8.20 17.89
CA TYR A 28 -5.33 9.58 17.42
C TYR A 28 -5.53 9.70 15.92
N CYS A 29 -4.94 8.80 15.14
CA CYS A 29 -5.01 8.82 13.68
C CYS A 29 -5.71 7.60 13.07
N GLU A 30 -6.25 6.68 13.89
CA GLU A 30 -7.06 5.53 13.46
C GLU A 30 -6.42 4.63 12.38
N GLY A 31 -5.08 4.63 12.31
CA GLY A 31 -4.31 3.88 11.33
C GLY A 31 -3.90 4.64 10.07
N ASP A 32 -4.36 5.87 9.86
CA ASP A 32 -4.02 6.69 8.67
C ASP A 32 -2.60 7.27 8.73
N GLY A 33 -2.06 7.43 9.94
CA GLY A 33 -0.72 7.95 10.17
C GLY A 33 -0.63 9.48 10.22
N GLY A 34 -1.74 10.17 10.13
CA GLY A 34 -1.80 11.60 10.38
C GLY A 34 -3.23 12.04 10.60
N ILE A 35 -3.39 13.31 10.92
CA ILE A 35 -4.68 13.95 11.04
C ILE A 35 -4.79 14.96 9.91
N GLU A 36 -5.88 14.84 9.16
CA GLU A 36 -6.28 15.83 8.18
C GLU A 36 -7.09 16.93 8.87
N HIS A 37 -6.64 18.17 8.71
CA HIS A 37 -7.28 19.37 9.23
C HIS A 37 -7.81 20.22 8.07
N PRO A 38 -9.06 20.01 7.64
CA PRO A 38 -9.65 20.82 6.58
C PRO A 38 -9.87 22.26 7.06
N TYR A 39 -9.59 23.24 6.20
CA TYR A 39 -9.81 24.65 6.46
C TYR A 39 -10.59 25.34 5.34
N GLY A 40 -11.30 26.40 5.73
CA GLY A 40 -12.09 27.22 4.82
C GLY A 40 -11.41 28.54 4.46
N ASP A 41 -11.85 29.15 3.37
CA ASP A 41 -11.49 30.52 3.02
C ASP A 41 -12.31 31.55 3.82
N GLU A 42 -12.15 32.84 3.50
CA GLU A 42 -12.87 33.93 4.16
C GLU A 42 -14.40 33.88 3.97
N THR A 43 -14.89 33.13 2.99
CA THR A 43 -16.32 32.90 2.74
C THR A 43 -16.86 31.67 3.48
N GLY A 44 -15.97 30.88 4.09
CA GLY A 44 -16.28 29.61 4.74
C GLY A 44 -16.34 28.42 3.77
N GLU A 45 -15.94 28.60 2.51
CA GLU A 45 -15.84 27.51 1.52
C GLU A 45 -14.55 26.71 1.71
N TYR A 46 -14.57 25.42 1.38
CA TYR A 46 -13.39 24.55 1.51
C TYR A 46 -12.22 25.06 0.68
N ALA A 47 -11.11 25.38 1.34
CA ALA A 47 -9.91 25.93 0.72
C ALA A 47 -8.74 24.95 0.68
N GLY A 48 -8.77 23.91 1.50
CA GLY A 48 -7.75 22.87 1.54
C GLY A 48 -7.75 22.09 2.84
N SER A 49 -6.75 21.22 2.99
CA SER A 49 -6.50 20.48 4.22
C SER A 49 -5.02 20.53 4.55
N ASP A 50 -4.73 20.82 5.81
CA ASP A 50 -3.40 20.61 6.38
C ASP A 50 -3.28 19.17 6.89
N TRP A 51 -2.06 18.63 6.86
CA TRP A 51 -1.82 17.25 7.28
C TRP A 51 -0.79 17.22 8.41
N GLU A 52 -1.23 16.79 9.59
CA GLU A 52 -0.39 16.68 10.77
C GLU A 52 0.05 15.22 10.97
N PRO A 53 1.37 14.93 10.97
CA PRO A 53 1.84 13.56 11.14
C PRO A 53 1.59 13.05 12.56
N CYS A 54 1.05 11.83 12.69
CA CYS A 54 0.82 11.22 13.98
C CYS A 54 2.12 10.66 14.59
N GLY A 55 2.40 10.99 15.85
CA GLY A 55 3.56 10.46 16.58
C GLY A 55 3.56 8.95 16.88
N CYS A 56 2.53 8.20 16.45
CA CYS A 56 2.47 6.76 16.65
C CYS A 56 3.44 5.97 15.75
N TRP A 57 3.94 6.61 14.69
CA TRP A 57 4.89 6.08 13.71
C TRP A 57 5.78 7.21 13.18
N THR A 58 6.67 6.88 12.25
CA THR A 58 7.62 7.83 11.66
C THR A 58 7.76 7.60 10.16
N ASN A 59 8.17 8.63 9.41
CA ASN A 59 8.50 8.52 7.98
C ASN A 59 9.81 7.77 7.70
N TRP A 60 10.32 7.01 8.67
CA TRP A 60 11.57 6.28 8.52
C TRP A 60 11.43 5.15 7.51
N ARG A 61 12.38 5.11 6.56
CA ARG A 61 12.49 4.04 5.58
C ARG A 61 13.95 3.79 5.21
N THR A 62 14.28 2.55 4.90
CA THR A 62 15.60 2.17 4.39
C THR A 62 15.49 1.16 3.26
N VAL A 63 16.31 1.35 2.22
CA VAL A 63 16.41 0.40 1.10
C VAL A 63 17.24 -0.79 1.57
N LEU A 64 16.68 -1.99 1.49
CA LEU A 64 17.43 -3.22 1.79
C LEU A 64 18.23 -3.70 0.58
N LEU A 65 17.55 -3.92 -0.54
CA LEU A 65 18.18 -4.46 -1.75
C LEU A 65 17.33 -4.22 -3.00
N PRO A 66 17.97 -4.07 -4.18
CA PRO A 66 17.27 -4.06 -5.45
C PRO A 66 16.76 -5.45 -5.81
N LEU A 67 15.51 -5.54 -6.27
CA LEU A 67 14.92 -6.79 -6.71
C LEU A 67 15.31 -7.09 -8.16
N PRO A 68 15.64 -8.35 -8.50
CA PRO A 68 15.98 -8.74 -9.85
C PRO A 68 14.79 -8.49 -10.81
N LEU A 69 15.10 -8.07 -12.04
CA LEU A 69 14.10 -7.93 -13.10
C LEU A 69 13.55 -9.33 -13.41
N ARG A 70 12.26 -9.57 -13.15
CA ARG A 70 11.62 -10.86 -13.49
C ARG A 70 11.78 -11.10 -14.99
N PRO A 71 12.53 -12.14 -15.41
CA PRO A 71 12.73 -12.40 -16.83
C PRO A 71 11.40 -12.80 -17.48
N ARG A 72 11.18 -12.41 -18.74
CA ARG A 72 9.87 -12.41 -19.42
C ARG A 72 9.18 -13.79 -19.42
N TRP A 73 9.95 -14.88 -19.42
CA TRP A 73 9.46 -16.26 -19.38
C TRP A 73 8.84 -16.69 -18.04
N LEU A 74 9.15 -15.99 -16.94
CA LEU A 74 8.52 -16.19 -15.63
C LEU A 74 7.28 -15.30 -15.42
N ARG A 75 6.90 -14.46 -16.40
CA ARG A 75 5.57 -13.84 -16.43
C ARG A 75 4.61 -14.96 -16.80
N ARG A 76 4.17 -15.71 -15.79
CA ARG A 76 3.15 -16.74 -15.89
C ARG A 76 1.99 -16.16 -16.71
N ARG A 77 1.87 -16.62 -17.96
CA ARG A 77 0.65 -16.49 -18.74
C ARG A 77 -0.40 -17.16 -17.88
N HIS A 78 -1.28 -16.37 -17.29
CA HIS A 78 -2.47 -16.88 -16.62
C HIS A 78 -3.46 -17.27 -17.72
N ASP A 79 -3.06 -18.16 -18.63
CA ASP A 79 -3.91 -18.72 -19.68
C ASP A 79 -4.83 -19.78 -19.03
N GLY A 80 -5.55 -19.41 -17.96
CA GLY A 80 -6.69 -20.14 -17.37
C GLY A 80 -6.53 -21.61 -16.97
N CYS A 81 -5.44 -22.29 -17.28
CA CYS A 81 -5.26 -23.71 -17.02
C CYS A 81 -4.58 -23.87 -15.68
N ASP A 82 -5.41 -23.95 -14.64
CA ASP A 82 -5.00 -24.52 -13.38
C ASP A 82 -4.67 -26.01 -13.61
N PRO A 83 -3.42 -26.48 -13.42
CA PRO A 83 -3.04 -27.88 -13.70
C PRO A 83 -3.76 -28.91 -12.82
N TRP A 84 -4.48 -28.44 -11.79
CA TRP A 84 -5.27 -29.23 -10.84
C TRP A 84 -6.76 -28.91 -10.91
N GLY A 85 -7.19 -28.06 -11.84
CA GLY A 85 -8.59 -27.70 -12.02
C GLY A 85 -9.37 -28.85 -12.63
N SER A 86 -10.24 -29.48 -11.84
CA SER A 86 -11.32 -30.32 -12.36
C SER A 86 -12.19 -29.45 -13.28
N GLY A 87 -12.05 -29.62 -14.60
CA GLY A 87 -12.74 -28.86 -15.63
C GLY A 87 -14.26 -29.06 -15.63
N GLY A 88 -14.95 -28.43 -14.69
CA GLY A 88 -16.39 -28.66 -14.51
C GLY A 88 -17.16 -27.65 -13.68
N TYR A 89 -16.63 -26.48 -13.36
CA TYR A 89 -17.42 -25.41 -12.74
C TYR A 89 -17.55 -24.22 -13.69
N SER A 90 -18.80 -23.90 -14.01
CA SER A 90 -19.18 -22.74 -14.83
C SER A 90 -18.69 -21.45 -14.15
N ASN A 91 -18.15 -20.54 -14.95
CA ASN A 91 -17.80 -19.18 -14.51
C ASN A 91 -19.02 -18.24 -14.55
N GLU A 92 -20.22 -18.74 -14.86
CA GLU A 92 -21.47 -17.98 -14.78
C GLU A 92 -21.88 -17.89 -13.29
N PRO A 93 -21.83 -16.71 -12.65
CA PRO A 93 -22.38 -16.56 -11.30
C PRO A 93 -23.89 -16.81 -11.36
N PRO A 94 -24.49 -17.59 -10.44
CA PRO A 94 -25.92 -17.59 -10.32
C PRO A 94 -26.31 -16.25 -9.69
N PHE A 95 -27.07 -15.46 -10.46
CA PHE A 95 -27.73 -14.18 -10.13
C PHE A 95 -26.82 -12.96 -9.91
#